data_AF-A0A846C8K2-F1
#
_entry.id   AF-A0A846C8K2-F1
#
_cell.length_a   1.000
_cell.length_b   1.000
_cell.length_c   1.000
_cell.angle_alpha   90.00
_cell.angle_beta   90.00
_cell.angle_gamma   90.00
#
_symmetry.space_group_name_H-M   'P 1'
#
loop_
_entity.id
_entity.type
_entity.pdbx_description
1 polymer ?
#
loop_
_entity_poly.entity_id
_entity_poly.type
_entity_poly.pdbx_seq_one_letter_code
_entity_poly.pdbx_strand_id
1 'polypeptide(L)'
;MNQEISKLKVVAFKNYRGHYPESVHADHIYRTTENRKFCQKIGMRISGLALARPPTNIDKEKKKQAWLDERLRNYIEGKFGQAKRRLSLDKIMTKLSETSVTAIAITFLVINLSTLLKKAFSLFLYFFIFGEKTVFVICLMISTYS
;
A
#
# COMPACT_ATOMS: atom_id res chain seq x y z
N MET A 1 -12.44 -11.85 -19.07
CA MET A 1 -12.75 -11.73 -17.63
C MET A 1 -11.69 -10.94 -16.83
N ASN A 2 -10.43 -11.38 -16.71
CA ASN A 2 -9.44 -10.69 -15.85
C ASN A 2 -9.03 -9.27 -16.32
N GLN A 3 -8.97 -9.01 -17.63
CA GLN A 3 -8.64 -7.67 -18.14
C GLN A 3 -9.76 -6.64 -17.89
N GLU A 4 -11.01 -7.10 -17.89
CA GLU A 4 -12.20 -6.25 -17.76
C GLU A 4 -12.30 -5.68 -16.35
N ILE A 5 -12.00 -6.49 -15.33
CA ILE A 5 -11.97 -6.10 -13.92
C ILE A 5 -10.99 -4.94 -13.68
N SER A 6 -9.85 -4.91 -14.36
CA SER A 6 -8.87 -3.82 -14.23
C SER A 6 -9.38 -2.50 -14.82
N LYS A 7 -10.00 -2.56 -16.01
CA LYS A 7 -10.58 -1.38 -16.67
C LYS A 7 -11.76 -0.82 -15.87
N LEU A 8 -12.64 -1.70 -15.38
CA LEU A 8 -13.80 -1.33 -14.57
C LEU A 8 -13.40 -0.57 -13.29
N LYS A 9 -12.34 -1.01 -12.60
CA LYS A 9 -11.85 -0.34 -11.39
C LYS A 9 -11.34 1.08 -11.66
N VAL A 10 -10.62 1.28 -12.76
CA VAL A 10 -10.09 2.60 -13.15
C VAL A 10 -11.23 3.55 -13.54
N VAL A 11 -12.24 3.04 -14.25
CA VAL A 11 -13.44 3.82 -14.60
C VAL A 11 -14.25 4.18 -13.36
N ALA A 12 -14.48 3.23 -12.45
CA ALA A 12 -15.17 3.48 -11.19
C ALA A 12 -14.44 4.55 -10.34
N PHE A 13 -13.10 4.50 -10.29
CA PHE A 13 -12.31 5.52 -9.63
C PHE A 13 -12.53 6.90 -10.25
N LYS A 14 -12.52 7.00 -11.59
CA LYS A 14 -12.82 8.25 -12.28
C LYS A 14 -14.22 8.76 -11.97
N ASN A 15 -15.24 7.90 -11.96
CA ASN A 15 -16.60 8.31 -11.64
C ASN A 15 -16.70 8.86 -10.21
N TYR A 16 -15.94 8.28 -9.27
CA TYR A 16 -15.92 8.71 -7.88
C TYR A 16 -15.09 10.00 -7.65
N ARG A 17 -13.93 10.14 -8.30
CA ARG A 17 -12.99 11.27 -8.08
C ARG A 17 -13.11 12.40 -9.12
N GLY A 18 -13.83 12.18 -10.21
CA GLY A 18 -13.92 13.09 -11.36
C GLY A 18 -12.74 13.02 -12.34
N HIS A 19 -11.64 12.34 -11.99
CA HIS A 19 -10.44 12.25 -12.83
C HIS A 19 -9.79 10.85 -12.79
N TYR A 20 -9.00 10.53 -13.82
CA TYR A 20 -8.18 9.31 -13.82
C TYR A 20 -7.00 9.47 -12.84
N PRO A 21 -6.52 8.38 -12.23
CA PRO A 21 -5.34 8.43 -11.37
C PRO A 21 -4.08 8.63 -12.21
N GLU A 22 -3.07 9.27 -11.62
CA GLU A 22 -1.77 9.51 -12.25
C GLU A 22 -1.02 8.19 -12.52
N SER A 23 -1.11 7.24 -11.58
CA SER A 23 -0.52 5.92 -11.74
C SER A 23 -1.35 4.80 -11.12
N VAL A 24 -1.24 3.60 -11.70
CA VAL A 24 -1.92 2.38 -11.23
C VAL A 24 -0.89 1.30 -10.92
N HIS A 25 -0.89 0.85 -9.68
CA HIS A 25 -0.09 -0.28 -9.23
C HIS A 25 -0.87 -1.57 -9.46
N ALA A 26 -0.49 -2.32 -10.50
CA ALA A 26 -1.20 -3.51 -10.94
C ALA A 26 -0.35 -4.78 -10.82
N ASP A 27 -0.97 -5.88 -10.38
CA ASP A 27 -0.33 -7.20 -10.34
C ASP A 27 0.05 -7.68 -11.75
N HIS A 28 1.00 -8.62 -11.82
CA HIS A 28 1.48 -9.17 -13.09
C HIS A 28 0.35 -9.66 -14.01
N ILE A 29 -0.67 -10.30 -13.46
CA ILE A 29 -1.82 -10.83 -14.23
C ILE A 29 -2.64 -9.73 -14.93
N TYR A 30 -2.54 -8.47 -14.50
CA TYR A 30 -3.23 -7.33 -15.10
C TYR A 30 -2.32 -6.50 -16.02
N ARG A 31 -1.01 -6.78 -16.08
CA ARG A 31 -0.04 -6.05 -16.90
C ARG A 31 -0.01 -6.50 -18.37
N THR A 32 -1.18 -6.84 -18.94
CA THR A 32 -1.31 -7.27 -20.34
C THR A 32 -1.05 -6.14 -21.33
N THR A 33 -0.73 -6.49 -22.58
CA THR A 33 -0.50 -5.51 -23.67
C THR A 33 -1.70 -4.58 -23.87
N GLU A 34 -2.92 -5.11 -23.83
CA GLU A 34 -4.14 -4.31 -23.95
C GLU A 34 -4.33 -3.32 -22.81
N ASN A 35 -4.10 -3.75 -21.57
CA ASN A 35 -4.21 -2.87 -20.40
C ASN A 35 -3.14 -1.78 -20.44
N ARG A 36 -1.94 -2.10 -20.90
CA ARG A 36 -0.87 -1.10 -21.13
C ARG A 36 -1.27 -0.07 -22.19
N LYS A 37 -1.81 -0.50 -23.33
CA LYS A 37 -2.31 0.41 -24.39
C LYS A 37 -3.42 1.32 -23.85
N PHE A 38 -4.35 0.76 -23.07
CA PHE A 38 -5.41 1.54 -22.42
C PHE A 38 -4.85 2.61 -21.47
N CYS A 39 -3.91 2.23 -20.60
CA CYS A 39 -3.27 3.17 -19.67
C CYS A 39 -2.50 4.27 -20.43
N GLN A 40 -1.75 3.91 -21.47
CA GLN A 40 -1.03 4.88 -22.31
C GLN A 40 -1.97 5.86 -23.01
N LYS A 41 -3.11 5.39 -23.56
CA LYS A 41 -4.11 6.24 -24.20
C LYS A 41 -4.69 7.30 -23.25
N ILE A 42 -4.79 6.96 -21.97
CA ILE A 42 -5.32 7.83 -20.92
C ILE A 42 -4.21 8.69 -20.27
N GLY A 43 -2.94 8.44 -20.58
CA GLY A 43 -1.80 9.12 -19.97
C GLY A 43 -1.47 8.62 -18.56
N MET A 44 -1.95 7.43 -18.18
CA MET A 44 -1.78 6.86 -16.86
C MET A 44 -0.56 5.93 -16.81
N ARG A 45 0.28 6.07 -15.79
CA ARG A 45 1.46 5.22 -15.60
C ARG A 45 1.08 3.89 -14.94
N ILE A 46 1.51 2.76 -15.51
CA ILE A 46 1.35 1.44 -14.88
C ILE A 46 2.63 1.03 -14.15
N SER A 47 2.53 0.48 -12.94
CA SER A 47 3.70 0.05 -12.18
C SER A 47 4.38 -1.19 -12.76
N GLY A 48 5.66 -1.35 -12.43
CA GLY A 48 6.47 -2.52 -12.77
C GLY A 48 7.23 -2.41 -14.10
N LEU A 49 8.29 -3.21 -14.22
CA LEU A 49 9.19 -3.21 -15.38
C LEU A 49 8.44 -3.47 -16.70
N ALA A 50 8.99 -2.91 -17.78
CA ALA A 50 8.55 -3.23 -19.12
C ALA A 50 8.64 -4.75 -19.35
N LEU A 51 7.67 -5.33 -20.07
CA LEU A 51 7.73 -6.75 -20.46
C LEU A 51 8.91 -7.03 -21.43
N ALA A 52 9.49 -5.97 -22.01
CA ALA A 52 10.63 -6.05 -22.90
C ALA A 52 11.96 -6.11 -22.14
N ARG A 53 13.03 -6.45 -22.87
CA ARG A 53 14.41 -6.47 -22.38
C ARG A 53 14.74 -5.16 -21.65
N PRO A 54 15.37 -5.20 -20.45
CA PRO A 54 15.77 -3.99 -19.75
C PRO A 54 16.68 -3.13 -20.64
N PRO A 55 16.45 -1.82 -20.72
CA PRO A 55 17.29 -0.94 -21.53
C PRO A 55 18.70 -0.85 -20.92
N THR A 56 19.72 -0.77 -21.78
CA THR A 56 21.14 -0.72 -21.38
C THR A 56 21.48 0.52 -20.54
N ASN A 57 20.74 1.61 -20.72
CA ASN A 57 20.89 2.84 -19.95
C ASN A 57 19.60 3.14 -19.17
N ILE A 58 19.60 2.79 -17.89
CA ILE A 58 18.43 2.99 -17.01
C ILE A 58 18.59 4.33 -16.34
N ASP A 59 17.70 5.25 -16.67
CA ASP A 59 17.56 6.53 -15.99
C ASP A 59 17.42 6.34 -14.46
N LYS A 60 18.20 7.12 -13.69
CA LYS A 60 18.30 7.00 -12.22
C LYS A 60 16.94 7.21 -11.55
N GLU A 61 16.11 8.09 -12.11
CA GLU A 61 14.76 8.37 -11.58
C GLU A 61 13.83 7.17 -11.78
N LYS A 62 13.85 6.55 -12.95
CA LYS A 62 13.06 5.34 -13.23
C LYS A 62 13.46 4.17 -12.33
N LYS A 63 14.77 4.04 -12.03
CA LYS A 63 15.26 3.04 -11.07
C LYS A 63 14.77 3.31 -9.65
N LYS A 64 14.82 4.57 -9.19
CA LYS A 64 14.30 4.97 -7.87
C LYS A 64 12.80 4.70 -7.77
N GLN A 65 12.05 5.02 -8.82
CA GLN A 65 10.61 4.75 -8.86
C GLN A 65 10.31 3.24 -8.78
N ALA A 66 11.01 2.43 -9.56
CA ALA A 66 10.82 0.97 -9.53
C ALA A 66 11.11 0.39 -8.14
N TRP A 67 12.14 0.89 -7.46
CA TRP A 67 12.46 0.50 -6.09
C TRP A 67 11.36 0.88 -5.09
N LEU A 68 10.80 2.09 -5.21
CA LEU A 68 9.68 2.52 -4.35
C LEU A 68 8.42 1.68 -4.59
N ASP A 69 8.10 1.42 -5.86
CA ASP A 69 6.95 0.59 -6.24
C ASP A 69 7.11 -0.85 -5.71
N GLU A 70 8.34 -1.41 -5.76
CA GLU A 70 8.65 -2.72 -5.21
C GLU A 70 8.56 -2.76 -3.67
N ARG A 71 9.09 -1.72 -2.99
CA ARG A 71 8.98 -1.60 -1.54
C ARG A 71 7.50 -1.52 -1.11
N LEU A 72 6.69 -0.76 -1.84
CA LEU A 72 5.26 -0.67 -1.59
C LEU A 72 4.57 -2.02 -1.80
N ARG A 73 4.89 -2.73 -2.89
CA ARG A 73 4.35 -4.07 -3.17
C ARG A 73 4.69 -5.04 -2.03
N ASN A 74 5.96 -5.12 -1.62
CA ASN A 74 6.41 -6.00 -0.55
C ASN A 74 5.71 -5.70 0.77
N TYR A 75 5.48 -4.42 1.09
CA TYR A 75 4.71 -4.03 2.27
C TYR A 75 3.25 -4.50 2.19
N ILE A 76 2.60 -4.28 1.05
CA ILE A 76 1.21 -4.70 0.81
C ILE A 76 1.08 -6.23 0.89
N GLU A 77 1.93 -6.97 0.18
CA GLU A 77 1.97 -8.44 0.21
C GLU A 77 2.21 -8.97 1.62
N GLY A 78 3.11 -8.35 2.39
CA GLY A 78 3.34 -8.71 3.79
C GLY A 78 2.10 -8.53 4.67
N LYS A 79 1.32 -7.46 4.45
CA LYS A 79 0.05 -7.23 5.16
C LYS A 79 -1.02 -8.23 4.77
N PHE A 80 -1.15 -8.55 3.48
CA PHE A 80 -2.06 -9.60 3.02
C PHE A 80 -1.65 -10.99 3.55
N GLY A 81 -0.36 -11.29 3.61
CA GLY A 81 0.16 -12.52 4.21
C GLY A 81 -0.17 -12.61 5.71
N GLN A 82 -0.03 -11.52 6.47
CA GLN A 82 -0.49 -11.47 7.86
C GLN A 82 -1.99 -11.68 7.99
N ALA A 83 -2.78 -11.02 7.14
CA ALA A 83 -4.23 -11.14 7.13
C ALA A 83 -4.69 -12.60 6.90
N LYS A 84 -4.07 -13.27 5.93
CA LYS A 84 -4.33 -14.67 5.61
C LYS A 84 -3.94 -15.62 6.73
N ARG A 85 -2.71 -15.50 7.24
CA ARG A 85 -2.15 -16.44 8.24
C ARG A 85 -2.65 -16.21 9.66
N ARG A 86 -2.68 -14.96 10.12
CA ARG A 86 -2.99 -14.61 11.52
C ARG A 86 -4.45 -14.26 11.75
N LEU A 87 -5.16 -13.82 10.71
CA LEU A 87 -6.56 -13.38 10.80
C LEU A 87 -7.49 -14.23 9.94
N SER A 88 -7.01 -15.39 9.48
CA SER A 88 -7.81 -16.44 8.84
C SER A 88 -8.60 -15.99 7.61
N LEU A 89 -8.14 -14.98 6.85
CA LEU A 89 -8.78 -14.63 5.57
C LEU A 89 -8.83 -15.83 4.61
N ASP A 90 -7.84 -16.73 4.65
CA ASP A 90 -7.82 -17.94 3.81
C ASP A 90 -8.83 -19.01 4.28
N LYS A 91 -9.47 -18.84 5.45
CA LYS A 91 -10.46 -19.79 6.01
C LYS A 91 -11.89 -19.25 5.99
N ILE A 92 -12.15 -18.15 5.28
CA ILE A 92 -13.51 -17.66 5.07
C ILE A 92 -14.22 -18.63 4.11
N MET A 93 -14.89 -19.64 4.66
CA MET A 93 -15.65 -20.67 3.93
C MET A 93 -17.16 -20.42 3.95
N THR A 94 -17.56 -19.17 4.19
CA THR A 94 -18.97 -18.79 4.29
C THR A 94 -19.69 -19.05 2.96
N LYS A 95 -20.79 -19.81 3.01
CA LYS A 95 -21.56 -20.21 1.82
C LYS A 95 -22.32 -19.03 1.16
N LEU A 96 -22.52 -17.92 1.89
CA LEU A 96 -23.24 -16.74 1.43
C LEU A 96 -22.30 -15.55 1.21
N SER A 97 -22.44 -14.86 0.08
CA SER A 97 -21.61 -13.71 -0.32
C SER A 97 -21.62 -12.58 0.72
N GLU A 98 -22.79 -12.25 1.27
CA GLU A 98 -22.95 -11.17 2.26
C GLU A 98 -22.14 -11.43 3.54
N THR A 99 -22.17 -12.67 4.03
CA THR A 99 -21.40 -13.08 5.22
C THR A 99 -19.90 -13.08 4.95
N SER A 100 -19.49 -13.46 3.73
CA SER A 100 -18.09 -13.37 3.31
C SER A 100 -17.59 -11.92 3.28
N VAL A 101 -18.38 -10.98 2.73
CA VAL A 101 -18.01 -9.56 2.63
C VAL A 101 -17.87 -8.94 4.02
N THR A 102 -18.83 -9.20 4.92
CA THR A 102 -18.78 -8.70 6.29
C THR A 102 -17.59 -9.27 7.08
N ALA A 103 -17.32 -10.57 6.96
CA ALA A 103 -16.14 -11.19 7.58
C ALA A 103 -14.83 -10.54 7.07
N ILE A 104 -14.70 -10.34 5.76
CA ILE A 104 -13.54 -9.67 5.15
C ILE A 104 -13.40 -8.24 5.69
N ALA A 105 -14.49 -7.47 5.75
CA ALA A 105 -14.48 -6.10 6.24
C ALA A 105 -14.02 -5.99 7.70
N ILE A 106 -14.52 -6.88 8.57
CA ILE A 106 -14.10 -6.96 9.98
C ILE A 106 -12.62 -7.32 10.08
N THR A 107 -12.12 -8.27 9.27
CA THR A 107 -10.70 -8.60 9.27
C THR A 107 -9.83 -7.39 8.91
N PHE A 108 -10.21 -6.61 7.89
CA PHE A 108 -9.50 -5.39 7.54
C PHE A 108 -9.53 -4.33 8.65
N LEU A 109 -10.66 -4.18 9.34
CA LEU A 109 -10.78 -3.30 10.51
C LEU A 109 -9.78 -3.70 11.60
N VAL A 110 -9.70 -5.00 11.93
CA VAL A 110 -8.79 -5.54 12.94
C VAL A 110 -7.31 -5.34 12.55
N ILE A 111 -6.96 -5.48 11.27
CA ILE A 111 -5.59 -5.21 10.78
C ILE A 111 -5.21 -3.75 10.99
N ASN A 112 -6.12 -2.84 10.65
CA ASN A 112 -5.87 -1.41 10.78
C ASN A 112 -5.75 -1.01 12.25
N LEU A 113 -6.66 -1.50 13.11
CA LEU A 113 -6.66 -1.21 14.53
C LEU A 113 -5.40 -1.78 15.23
N SER A 114 -5.04 -3.03 14.93
CA SER A 114 -3.80 -3.62 15.49
C SER A 114 -2.54 -2.88 15.05
N THR A 115 -2.52 -2.31 13.84
CA THR A 115 -1.41 -1.48 13.37
C THR A 115 -1.35 -0.15 14.12
N LEU A 116 -2.50 0.47 14.38
CA LEU A 116 -2.60 1.71 15.15
C LEU A 116 -2.17 1.51 16.61
N LEU A 117 -2.68 0.45 17.26
CA LEU A 117 -2.33 0.11 18.65
C LEU A 117 -0.84 -0.14 18.81
N LYS A 118 -0.20 -0.86 17.87
CA LYS A 118 1.26 -1.06 17.88
C LYS A 118 2.04 0.24 17.78
N LYS A 119 1.59 1.18 16.94
CA LYS A 119 2.24 2.50 16.81
C LYS A 119 2.08 3.31 18.10
N ALA A 120 0.87 3.38 18.65
CA ALA A 120 0.59 4.06 19.90
C ALA A 120 1.42 3.47 21.05
N PHE A 121 1.48 2.15 21.16
CA PHE A 121 2.29 1.46 22.15
C PHE A 121 3.80 1.70 21.96
N SER A 122 4.31 1.70 20.72
CA SER A 122 5.70 2.05 20.45
C SER A 122 6.04 3.48 20.84
N LEU A 123 5.15 4.44 20.57
CA LEU A 123 5.32 5.84 20.98
C LEU A 123 5.28 5.97 22.50
N PHE A 124 4.35 5.27 23.15
CA PHE A 124 4.26 5.21 24.61
C PHE A 124 5.54 4.65 25.23
N LEU A 125 6.05 3.52 24.73
CA LEU A 125 7.32 2.94 25.20
C LEU A 125 8.51 3.85 24.94
N TYR A 126 8.57 4.51 23.77
CA TYR A 126 9.63 5.47 23.47
C TYR A 126 9.61 6.64 24.46
N PHE A 127 8.44 7.22 24.72
CA PHE A 127 8.28 8.29 25.70
C PHE A 127 8.60 7.81 27.12
N PHE A 128 8.19 6.59 27.49
CA PHE A 128 8.46 6.04 28.81
C PHE A 128 9.96 5.78 29.04
N ILE A 129 10.68 5.24 28.04
CA ILE A 129 12.10 4.89 28.17
C ILE A 129 13.02 6.10 28.02
N PHE A 130 12.68 7.05 27.13
CA PHE A 130 13.53 8.20 26.81
C PHE A 130 13.03 9.52 27.40
N GLY A 131 11.85 9.54 28.02
CA GLY A 131 11.17 10.73 28.54
C GLY A 131 11.96 11.51 29.58
N GLU A 132 12.71 10.85 30.47
CA GLU A 132 13.56 11.57 31.42
C GLU A 132 14.73 12.27 30.74
N LYS A 133 15.33 11.65 29.72
CA LYS A 133 16.48 12.22 29.01
C LYS A 133 16.07 13.35 28.07
N THR A 134 14.90 13.28 27.46
CA THR A 134 14.40 14.33 26.56
C THR A 134 13.93 15.57 27.32
N VAL A 135 13.25 15.40 28.46
CA VAL A 135 12.88 16.54 29.33
C VAL A 135 14.13 17.23 29.88
N PHE A 136 15.15 16.49 30.32
CA PHE A 136 16.39 17.07 30.84
C PHE A 136 17.17 17.88 29.77
N VAL A 137 17.25 17.37 28.53
CA VAL A 137 17.91 18.08 27.42
C VAL A 137 17.14 19.33 27.00
N ILE A 138 15.80 19.27 26.96
CA ILE A 138 14.97 20.46 26.67
C ILE A 138 15.10 21.50 27.80
N CYS A 139 15.15 21.09 29.06
CA CYS A 139 15.34 21.98 30.20
C CYS A 139 16.72 22.66 30.18
N LEU A 140 17.79 21.93 29.84
CA LEU A 140 19.14 22.48 29.64
C LEU A 140 19.20 23.48 28.48
N MET A 141 18.52 23.19 27.37
CA MET A 141 18.44 24.11 26.23
C MET A 141 17.67 25.39 26.57
N ILE A 142 16.64 25.35 27.43
CA ILE A 142 15.94 26.57 27.85
C ILE A 142 16.78 27.37 28.86
N SER A 143 17.50 26.69 29.76
CA SER A 143 18.37 27.34 30.75
C SER A 143 19.65 27.97 30.19
N THR A 144 20.06 27.61 28.96
CA THR A 144 21.28 28.14 28.32
C THR A 144 20.99 29.29 27.35
N TYR A 145 19.73 29.52 27.02
CA TYR A 145 19.26 30.58 26.13
C TYR A 145 18.54 31.72 26.87
N SER A 146 18.59 31.72 28.22
CA SER A 146 18.17 32.83 29.09
C SER A 146 19.35 33.38 29.87
#